data_AF-A0A448X5G1-F1
#
_entry.id   AF-A0A448X5G1-F1
#
_cell.length_a   1.000
_cell.length_b   1.000
_cell.length_c   1.000
_cell.angle_alpha   90.00
_cell.angle_beta   90.00
_cell.angle_gamma   90.00
#
_symmetry.space_group_name_H-M   'P 1'
#
loop_
_entity.id
_entity.type
_entity.pdbx_description
1 polymer ?
#
loop_
_entity_poly.entity_id
_entity_poly.type
_entity_poly.pdbx_seq_one_letter_code
_entity_poly.pdbx_strand_id
1 'polypeptide(L)'
;MGKLIITSSDQVKIRAIGCVTELVGRCPDFDSSRCHENWRLIDERITRKWFSSIGSHSNAMSEDAASQTDSASKLFCRIFEMARQPFQDIRFSTFRLLASIASQSWGLQLFLNSAGFFEYLLDTSTEANMSSNQGSLLHEKFAIARIALRTHMDSVDASGSQNILTDAQQLRLEGFLEEGPWGRLQGESTIAMEQA
;
A
#
# COMPACT_ATOMS: atom_id res chain seq x y z
N MET A 1 -7.39 -18.91 -2.97
CA MET A 1 -6.70 -18.05 -1.96
C MET A 1 -7.64 -17.10 -1.22
N GLY A 2 -8.56 -16.39 -1.87
CA GLY A 2 -9.41 -15.38 -1.18
C GLY A 2 -10.14 -15.88 0.09
N LYS A 3 -10.70 -17.10 0.08
CA LYS A 3 -11.32 -17.70 1.29
C LYS A 3 -10.32 -18.01 2.41
N LEU A 4 -9.09 -18.40 2.06
CA LEU A 4 -8.03 -18.69 3.05
C LEU A 4 -7.64 -17.43 3.83
N ILE A 5 -7.60 -16.28 3.18
CA ILE A 5 -7.28 -15.00 3.85
C ILE A 5 -8.37 -14.62 4.88
N ILE A 6 -9.60 -15.12 4.71
CA ILE A 6 -10.76 -14.66 5.48
C ILE A 6 -11.09 -15.61 6.65
N THR A 7 -11.05 -16.93 6.46
CA THR A 7 -11.61 -17.90 7.44
C THR A 7 -10.58 -18.82 8.10
N SER A 8 -9.29 -18.57 7.91
CA SER A 8 -8.22 -19.44 8.44
C SER A 8 -7.60 -18.91 9.73
N SER A 9 -6.74 -19.73 10.36
CA SER A 9 -5.93 -19.29 11.49
C SER A 9 -4.94 -18.19 11.07
N ASP A 10 -4.49 -17.40 12.04
CA ASP A 10 -3.67 -16.21 11.74
C ASP A 10 -2.36 -16.54 11.02
N GLN A 11 -1.74 -17.70 11.33
CA GLN A 11 -0.55 -18.16 10.61
C GLN A 11 -0.82 -18.47 9.13
N VAL A 12 -1.99 -19.05 8.82
CA VAL A 12 -2.38 -19.35 7.44
C VAL A 12 -2.69 -18.06 6.68
N LYS A 13 -3.32 -17.07 7.34
CA LYS A 13 -3.52 -15.74 6.76
C LYS A 13 -2.20 -15.04 6.47
N ILE A 14 -1.29 -14.98 7.44
CA ILE A 14 0.03 -14.36 7.30
C ILE A 14 0.80 -14.98 6.13
N ARG A 15 0.83 -16.32 6.04
CA ARG A 15 1.51 -17.01 4.95
C ARG A 15 0.84 -16.77 3.59
N ALA A 16 -0.49 -16.79 3.54
CA ALA A 16 -1.23 -16.49 2.32
C ALA A 16 -0.98 -15.05 1.85
N ILE A 17 -0.98 -14.08 2.77
CA ILE A 17 -0.63 -12.68 2.49
C ILE A 17 0.80 -12.61 1.95
N GLY A 18 1.76 -13.27 2.61
CA GLY A 18 3.15 -13.32 2.15
C GLY A 18 3.28 -13.84 0.71
N CYS A 19 2.58 -14.92 0.35
CA CYS A 19 2.60 -15.42 -1.02
C CYS A 19 2.04 -14.40 -2.03
N VAL A 20 0.98 -13.66 -1.68
CA VAL A 20 0.43 -12.62 -2.55
C VAL A 20 1.38 -11.43 -2.65
N THR A 21 2.06 -11.07 -1.55
CA THR A 21 3.06 -9.99 -1.52
C THR A 21 4.18 -10.25 -2.52
N GLU A 22 4.73 -11.47 -2.54
CA GLU A 22 5.79 -11.87 -3.48
C GLU A 22 5.28 -11.94 -4.93
N LEU A 23 4.02 -12.30 -5.14
CA LEU A 23 3.42 -12.37 -6.48
C LEU A 23 3.14 -10.99 -7.09
N VAL A 24 2.77 -10.01 -6.26
CA VAL A 24 2.37 -8.66 -6.70
C VAL A 24 3.56 -7.69 -6.69
N GLY A 25 4.55 -7.93 -5.82
CA GLY A 25 5.68 -7.03 -5.62
C GLY A 25 6.53 -6.85 -6.88
N ARG A 26 6.93 -5.61 -7.16
CA ARG A 26 8.00 -5.36 -8.14
C ARG A 26 9.35 -5.79 -7.57
N CYS A 27 10.19 -6.38 -8.41
CA CYS A 27 11.57 -6.69 -8.04
C CYS A 27 12.37 -5.37 -7.94
N PRO A 28 12.95 -5.04 -6.77
CA PRO A 28 13.66 -3.78 -6.57
C PRO A 28 15.03 -3.71 -7.26
N ASP A 29 15.64 -4.87 -7.55
CA ASP A 29 16.94 -5.01 -8.24
C ASP A 29 16.80 -4.97 -9.77
N PHE A 30 15.60 -4.78 -10.28
CA PHE A 30 15.31 -4.80 -11.70
C PHE A 30 15.60 -3.41 -12.31
N ASP A 31 16.78 -3.28 -12.92
CA ASP A 31 17.28 -2.04 -13.51
C ASP A 31 16.33 -1.51 -14.59
N SER A 32 15.71 -0.35 -14.33
CA SER A 32 14.81 0.36 -15.25
C SER A 32 15.51 0.76 -16.55
N SER A 33 16.84 0.87 -16.54
CA SER A 33 17.67 1.23 -17.69
C SER A 33 17.75 0.12 -18.75
N ARG A 34 17.52 -1.14 -18.35
CA ARG A 34 17.64 -2.32 -19.22
C ARG A 34 16.31 -2.91 -19.65
N CYS A 35 15.20 -2.42 -19.10
CA CYS A 35 13.89 -2.95 -19.38
C CYS A 35 13.29 -2.27 -20.61
N HIS A 36 12.97 -3.06 -21.63
CA HIS A 36 11.98 -2.63 -22.60
C HIS A 36 10.69 -2.27 -21.84
N GLU A 37 10.22 -1.05 -22.01
CA GLU A 37 8.97 -0.51 -21.45
C GLU A 37 7.78 -1.48 -21.57
N ASN A 38 7.78 -2.29 -22.63
CA ASN A 38 6.83 -3.38 -22.86
C ASN A 38 6.76 -4.41 -21.71
N TRP A 39 7.88 -4.81 -21.10
CA TRP A 39 7.86 -5.82 -20.03
C TRP A 39 7.15 -5.30 -18.77
N ARG A 40 7.36 -4.02 -18.45
CA ARG A 40 6.72 -3.38 -17.30
C ARG A 40 5.20 -3.35 -17.44
N LEU A 41 4.70 -2.95 -18.61
CA LEU A 41 3.26 -2.94 -18.90
C LEU A 41 2.67 -4.35 -18.88
N ILE A 42 3.43 -5.35 -19.34
CA ILE A 42 3.01 -6.76 -19.31
C ILE A 42 2.91 -7.27 -17.87
N ASP A 43 3.92 -7.00 -17.03
CA ASP A 43 3.94 -7.37 -15.62
C ASP A 43 2.77 -6.73 -14.86
N GLU A 44 2.57 -5.43 -15.01
CA GLU A 44 1.44 -4.70 -14.41
C GLU A 44 0.09 -5.30 -14.82
N ARG A 45 -0.06 -5.66 -16.09
CA ARG A 45 -1.29 -6.28 -16.61
C ARG A 45 -1.51 -7.68 -16.04
N ILE A 46 -0.45 -8.49 -15.94
CA ILE A 46 -0.53 -9.85 -15.40
C ILE A 46 -0.85 -9.77 -13.91
N THR A 47 -0.06 -9.05 -13.12
CA THR A 47 -0.26 -8.92 -11.66
C THR A 47 -1.65 -8.40 -11.34
N ARG A 48 -2.16 -7.41 -12.08
CA ARG A 48 -3.55 -6.92 -11.94
C ARG A 48 -4.58 -8.00 -12.21
N LYS A 49 -4.46 -8.75 -13.31
CA LYS A 49 -5.40 -9.84 -13.66
C LYS A 49 -5.42 -10.93 -12.59
N TRP A 50 -4.25 -11.32 -12.11
CA TRP A 50 -4.12 -12.29 -11.02
C TRP A 50 -4.77 -11.77 -9.73
N PHE A 51 -4.52 -10.52 -9.37
CA PHE A 51 -5.12 -9.88 -8.20
C PHE A 51 -6.65 -9.83 -8.28
N SER A 52 -7.20 -9.43 -9.44
CA SER A 52 -8.64 -9.48 -9.70
C SER A 52 -9.19 -10.91 -9.57
N SER A 53 -8.51 -11.91 -10.15
CA SER A 53 -8.93 -13.31 -10.09
C SER A 53 -8.98 -13.84 -8.65
N ILE A 54 -8.01 -13.48 -7.80
CA ILE A 54 -8.02 -13.83 -6.37
C ILE A 54 -9.27 -13.24 -5.68
N GLY A 55 -9.67 -12.02 -6.06
CA GLY A 55 -10.88 -11.35 -5.56
C GLY A 55 -12.19 -12.00 -6.02
N SER A 56 -12.24 -12.52 -7.26
CA SER A 56 -13.44 -13.09 -7.88
C SER A 56 -13.87 -14.46 -7.34
N HIS A 57 -13.01 -15.20 -6.62
CA HIS A 57 -13.34 -16.53 -6.09
C HIS A 57 -14.36 -16.56 -4.93
N SER A 58 -15.01 -15.43 -4.62
CA SER A 58 -16.27 -15.43 -3.86
C SER A 58 -17.46 -15.40 -4.82
N ASN A 59 -17.90 -16.58 -5.29
CA ASN A 59 -19.13 -16.88 -6.04
C ASN A 59 -19.81 -15.71 -6.79
N ALA A 60 -19.45 -15.49 -8.06
CA ALA A 60 -20.39 -15.13 -9.13
C ALA A 60 -19.65 -15.15 -10.48
N MET A 61 -20.11 -15.95 -11.44
CA MET A 61 -19.68 -15.84 -12.83
C MET A 61 -20.33 -14.60 -13.44
N SER A 62 -19.52 -13.60 -13.80
CA SER A 62 -19.90 -12.45 -14.63
C SER A 62 -18.64 -12.00 -15.37
N GLU A 63 -18.57 -12.33 -16.65
CA GLU A 63 -17.48 -11.96 -17.57
C GLU A 63 -17.78 -10.58 -18.19
N ASP A 64 -17.61 -9.52 -17.39
CA ASP A 64 -17.57 -8.14 -17.91
C ASP A 64 -16.29 -7.48 -17.39
N ALA A 65 -15.59 -6.71 -18.23
CA ALA A 65 -14.35 -6.02 -17.83
C ALA A 65 -14.56 -5.05 -16.65
N ALA A 66 -15.79 -4.53 -16.47
CA ALA A 66 -16.19 -3.74 -15.31
C ALA A 66 -16.32 -4.57 -14.01
N SER A 67 -16.54 -5.89 -14.11
CA SER A 67 -16.60 -6.82 -12.97
C SER A 67 -15.21 -7.17 -12.41
N GLN A 68 -14.15 -7.06 -13.23
CA GLN A 68 -12.76 -7.31 -12.80
C GLN A 68 -12.19 -6.17 -11.96
N THR A 69 -12.50 -4.92 -12.31
CA THR A 69 -12.20 -3.74 -11.48
C THR A 69 -12.90 -3.82 -10.13
N ASP A 70 -14.16 -4.25 -10.14
CA ASP A 70 -14.95 -4.46 -8.91
C ASP A 70 -14.35 -5.57 -8.03
N SER A 71 -13.86 -6.67 -8.62
CA SER A 71 -13.23 -7.77 -7.87
C SER A 71 -11.91 -7.39 -7.20
N ALA A 72 -11.05 -6.62 -7.89
CA ALA A 72 -9.80 -6.11 -7.32
C ALA A 72 -10.07 -5.12 -6.17
N SER A 73 -11.01 -4.19 -6.36
CA SER A 73 -11.41 -3.25 -5.30
C SER A 73 -11.99 -3.99 -4.09
N LYS A 74 -12.83 -5.02 -4.29
CA LYS A 74 -13.34 -5.86 -3.19
C LYS A 74 -12.23 -6.55 -2.41
N LEU A 75 -11.24 -7.10 -3.10
CA LEU A 75 -10.08 -7.71 -2.43
C LEU A 75 -9.26 -6.66 -1.69
N PHE A 76 -9.05 -5.50 -2.29
CA PHE A 76 -8.37 -4.38 -1.68
C PHE A 76 -9.06 -3.92 -0.38
N CYS A 77 -10.37 -3.74 -0.38
CA CYS A 77 -11.12 -3.38 0.83
C CYS A 77 -10.91 -4.41 1.95
N ARG A 78 -10.90 -5.71 1.63
CA ARG A 78 -10.62 -6.76 2.62
C ARG A 78 -9.19 -6.67 3.17
N ILE A 79 -8.21 -6.39 2.31
CA ILE A 79 -6.82 -6.15 2.71
C ILE A 79 -6.74 -4.92 3.62
N PHE A 80 -7.43 -3.84 3.27
CA PHE A 80 -7.46 -2.64 4.08
C PHE A 80 -8.07 -2.89 5.47
N GLU A 81 -9.17 -3.63 5.55
CA GLU A 81 -9.75 -4.03 6.84
C GLU A 81 -8.79 -4.86 7.68
N MET A 82 -7.97 -5.74 7.08
CA MET A 82 -6.92 -6.48 7.81
C MET A 82 -5.83 -5.57 8.38
N ALA A 83 -5.48 -4.48 7.69
CA ALA A 83 -4.49 -3.51 8.19
C ALA A 83 -4.98 -2.77 9.46
N ARG A 84 -6.29 -2.77 9.71
CA ARG A 84 -6.95 -2.11 10.85
C ARG A 84 -7.31 -3.07 12.00
N GLN A 85 -7.05 -4.37 11.85
CA GLN A 85 -7.32 -5.36 12.90
C GLN A 85 -6.38 -5.18 14.09
N PRO A 86 -6.75 -5.60 15.31
CA PRO A 86 -5.90 -5.48 16.50
C PRO A 86 -4.74 -6.51 16.56
N PHE A 87 -4.40 -7.17 15.44
CA PHE A 87 -3.40 -8.25 15.39
C PHE A 87 -2.12 -7.82 14.68
N GLN A 88 -1.09 -7.43 15.43
CA GLN A 88 0.13 -6.81 14.90
C GLN A 88 0.80 -7.61 13.76
N ASP A 89 0.92 -8.93 13.89
CA ASP A 89 1.55 -9.77 12.86
C ASP A 89 0.78 -9.77 11.52
N ILE A 90 -0.55 -9.77 11.60
CA ILE A 90 -1.43 -9.68 10.43
C ILE A 90 -1.28 -8.30 9.81
N ARG A 91 -1.32 -7.24 10.63
CA ARG A 91 -1.16 -5.86 10.15
C ARG A 91 0.17 -5.68 9.45
N PHE A 92 1.28 -6.08 10.07
CA PHE A 92 2.62 -5.98 9.50
C PHE A 92 2.71 -6.70 8.14
N SER A 93 2.22 -7.94 8.08
CA SER A 93 2.17 -8.71 6.82
C SER A 93 1.30 -8.01 5.77
N THR A 94 0.19 -7.42 6.19
CA THR A 94 -0.73 -6.67 5.32
C THR A 94 -0.11 -5.39 4.81
N PHE A 95 0.62 -4.64 5.65
CA PHE A 95 1.34 -3.45 5.19
C PHE A 95 2.43 -3.79 4.17
N ARG A 96 3.11 -4.93 4.31
CA ARG A 96 4.03 -5.42 3.27
C ARG A 96 3.31 -5.70 1.95
N LEU A 97 2.12 -6.29 2.00
CA LEU A 97 1.29 -6.48 0.80
C LEU A 97 0.86 -5.12 0.21
N LEU A 98 0.44 -4.17 1.04
CA LEU A 98 0.09 -2.82 0.60
C LEU A 98 1.28 -2.11 -0.04
N ALA A 99 2.50 -2.30 0.46
CA ALA A 99 3.72 -1.79 -0.17
C ALA A 99 3.96 -2.42 -1.54
N SER A 100 3.79 -3.74 -1.68
CA SER A 100 3.83 -4.41 -2.99
C SER A 100 2.75 -3.89 -3.95
N ILE A 101 1.53 -3.65 -3.47
CA ILE A 101 0.45 -3.06 -4.28
C ILE A 101 0.80 -1.62 -4.68
N ALA A 102 1.29 -0.80 -3.74
CA ALA A 102 1.74 0.57 -4.00
C ALA A 102 2.87 0.64 -5.01
N SER A 103 3.67 -0.43 -5.10
CA SER A 103 4.72 -0.55 -6.11
C SER A 103 4.17 -0.66 -7.52
N GLN A 104 2.86 -0.89 -7.72
CA GLN A 104 2.23 -1.04 -9.03
C GLN A 104 1.34 0.16 -9.37
N SER A 105 1.36 0.61 -10.63
CA SER A 105 0.57 1.77 -11.11
C SER A 105 -0.94 1.58 -10.89
N TRP A 106 -1.45 0.38 -11.19
CA TRP A 106 -2.84 -0.01 -10.95
C TRP A 106 -3.18 -0.09 -9.45
N GLY A 107 -2.18 -0.34 -8.60
CA GLY A 107 -2.35 -0.38 -7.15
C GLY A 107 -2.55 1.01 -6.56
N LEU A 108 -1.86 2.02 -7.10
CA LEU A 108 -2.11 3.42 -6.76
C LEU A 108 -3.55 3.83 -7.10
N GLN A 109 -4.08 3.39 -8.24
CA GLN A 109 -5.49 3.63 -8.58
C GLN A 109 -6.43 3.01 -7.53
N LEU A 110 -6.11 1.83 -6.98
CA LEU A 110 -6.91 1.23 -5.90
C LEU A 110 -6.83 2.03 -4.60
N PHE A 111 -5.66 2.57 -4.26
CA PHE A 111 -5.49 3.42 -3.08
C PHE A 111 -6.40 4.65 -3.15
N LEU A 112 -6.47 5.30 -4.32
CA LEU A 112 -7.29 6.48 -4.53
C LEU A 112 -8.78 6.18 -4.60
N ASN A 113 -9.16 5.05 -5.17
CA ASN A 113 -10.56 4.65 -5.31
C ASN A 113 -11.13 4.03 -4.03
N SER A 114 -10.29 3.66 -3.07
CA SER A 114 -10.72 3.13 -1.79
C SER A 114 -10.95 4.26 -0.78
N ALA A 115 -12.22 4.49 -0.45
CA ALA A 115 -12.60 5.51 0.52
C ALA A 115 -11.86 5.35 1.86
N GLY A 116 -11.24 6.44 2.33
CA GLY A 116 -10.58 6.52 3.63
C GLY A 116 -9.21 5.83 3.71
N PHE A 117 -8.76 5.13 2.65
CA PHE A 117 -7.45 4.48 2.68
C PHE A 117 -6.32 5.51 2.70
N PHE A 118 -6.40 6.54 1.86
CA PHE A 118 -5.38 7.57 1.77
C PHE A 118 -5.26 8.37 3.08
N GLU A 119 -6.40 8.73 3.69
CA GLU A 119 -6.45 9.38 5.00
C GLU A 119 -5.85 8.47 6.08
N TYR A 120 -6.23 7.19 6.09
CA TYR A 120 -5.67 6.23 7.03
C TYR A 120 -4.15 6.08 6.88
N LEU A 121 -3.63 6.06 5.64
CA LEU A 121 -2.20 5.94 5.38
C LEU A 121 -1.41 7.12 5.95
N LEU A 122 -1.96 8.33 5.84
CA LEU A 122 -1.32 9.56 6.31
C LEU A 122 -1.55 9.83 7.80
N ASP A 123 -2.50 9.15 8.43
CA ASP A 123 -2.79 9.32 9.85
C ASP A 123 -1.80 8.53 10.73
N THR A 124 -0.86 9.26 11.34
CA THR A 124 0.13 8.72 12.27
C THR A 124 -0.46 8.31 13.62
N SER A 125 -1.60 8.90 14.01
CA SER A 125 -2.21 8.68 15.34
C SER A 125 -2.73 7.25 15.50
N THR A 126 -3.12 6.61 14.40
CA THR A 126 -3.57 5.22 14.37
C THR A 126 -2.49 4.21 14.80
N GLU A 127 -1.21 4.60 14.77
CA GLU A 127 -0.09 3.75 15.22
C GLU A 127 0.59 4.27 16.50
N ALA A 128 0.31 5.51 16.93
CA ALA A 128 1.00 6.19 18.02
C ALA A 128 0.84 5.53 19.40
N ASN A 129 -0.22 4.74 19.60
CA ASN A 129 -0.55 4.11 20.89
C ASN A 129 -0.05 2.66 21.04
N MET A 130 0.65 2.11 20.05
CA MET A 130 1.11 0.72 20.05
C MET A 130 2.55 0.65 20.59
N SER A 131 2.75 0.01 21.74
CA SER A 131 3.98 0.10 22.55
C SER A 131 5.29 -0.29 21.83
N SER A 132 6.29 0.57 22.05
CA SER A 132 7.72 0.66 21.71
C SER A 132 8.62 -0.58 21.45
N ASN A 133 8.15 -1.83 21.44
CA ASN A 133 9.07 -3.00 21.42
C ASN A 133 8.92 -3.94 20.21
N GLN A 134 8.00 -3.66 19.30
CA GLN A 134 7.88 -4.37 18.02
C GLN A 134 7.75 -3.33 16.92
N GLY A 135 8.54 -3.46 15.85
CA GLY A 135 8.73 -2.45 14.78
C GLY A 135 7.49 -1.61 14.53
N SER A 136 7.62 -0.30 14.75
CA SER A 136 6.49 0.62 14.69
C SER A 136 5.84 0.53 13.32
N LEU A 137 4.57 0.08 13.26
CA LEU A 137 3.74 -0.02 12.06
C LEU A 137 3.68 1.29 11.25
N LEU A 138 4.08 2.39 11.90
CA LEU A 138 4.32 3.68 11.29
C LEU A 138 5.42 3.59 10.22
N HIS A 139 6.55 2.92 10.46
CA HIS A 139 7.62 2.77 9.47
C HIS A 139 7.12 2.15 8.16
N GLU A 140 6.17 1.22 8.25
CA GLU A 140 5.55 0.57 7.11
C GLU A 140 4.64 1.52 6.34
N LYS A 141 3.89 2.40 7.02
CA LYS A 141 3.14 3.48 6.36
C LYS A 141 4.06 4.43 5.59
N PHE A 142 5.17 4.83 6.22
CA PHE A 142 6.20 5.63 5.55
C PHE A 142 6.82 4.89 4.36
N ALA A 143 7.04 3.58 4.47
CA ALA A 143 7.54 2.77 3.35
C ALA A 143 6.55 2.75 2.18
N ILE A 144 5.26 2.57 2.46
CA ILE A 144 4.19 2.61 1.45
C ILE A 144 4.15 3.99 0.78
N ALA A 145 4.18 5.07 1.55
CA ALA A 145 4.17 6.44 1.01
C ALA A 145 5.36 6.71 0.08
N ARG A 146 6.58 6.29 0.48
CA ARG A 146 7.78 6.38 -0.37
C ARG A 146 7.63 5.59 -1.67
N ILE A 147 7.15 4.35 -1.58
CA ILE A 147 6.96 3.49 -2.75
C ILE A 147 5.88 4.07 -3.67
N ALA A 148 4.82 4.67 -3.12
CA ALA A 148 3.76 5.28 -3.90
C ALA A 148 4.26 6.48 -4.71
N LEU A 149 5.05 7.38 -4.09
CA LEU A 149 5.67 8.50 -4.80
C LEU A 149 6.62 8.02 -5.89
N ARG A 150 7.50 7.06 -5.60
CA ARG A 150 8.41 6.49 -6.60
C ARG A 150 7.65 5.90 -7.78
N THR A 151 6.62 5.12 -7.50
CA THR A 151 5.79 4.47 -8.55
C THR A 151 5.06 5.50 -9.39
N HIS A 152 4.60 6.59 -8.78
CA HIS A 152 4.01 7.71 -9.48
C HIS A 152 5.01 8.38 -10.43
N MET A 153 6.21 8.72 -9.96
CA MET A 153 7.28 9.29 -10.80
C MET A 153 7.65 8.36 -11.96
N ASP A 154 7.88 7.08 -11.67
CA ASP A 154 8.20 6.07 -12.67
C ASP A 154 7.08 5.96 -13.73
N SER A 155 5.82 6.23 -13.38
CA SER A 155 4.67 6.16 -14.32
C SER A 155 4.55 7.39 -15.22
N VAL A 156 4.96 8.56 -14.72
CA VAL A 156 5.02 9.80 -15.50
C VAL A 156 6.11 9.70 -16.57
N ASP A 157 7.27 9.14 -16.21
CA ASP A 157 8.42 9.02 -17.11
C ASP A 157 8.20 8.02 -18.26
N ALA A 158 7.49 6.92 -18.01
CA ALA A 158 7.23 5.89 -19.03
C ALA A 158 6.17 6.35 -20.03
N SER A 159 5.00 6.75 -19.54
CA SER A 159 3.83 6.98 -20.41
C SER A 159 3.55 8.44 -20.73
N GLY A 160 4.44 9.36 -20.35
CA GLY A 160 4.45 10.78 -20.73
C GLY A 160 3.29 11.64 -20.21
N SER A 161 2.21 11.08 -19.63
CA SER A 161 1.03 11.87 -19.23
C SER A 161 0.07 11.23 -18.20
N GLN A 162 0.32 10.03 -17.67
CA GLN A 162 -0.60 9.48 -16.65
C GLN A 162 -0.27 10.01 -15.27
N ASN A 163 -0.84 11.17 -14.93
CA ASN A 163 -0.83 11.68 -13.56
C ASN A 163 -1.78 10.80 -12.71
N ILE A 164 -1.25 9.72 -12.12
CA ILE A 164 -2.05 8.79 -11.32
C ILE A 164 -2.49 9.44 -10.02
N LEU A 165 -1.57 10.13 -9.35
CA LEU A 165 -1.86 10.94 -8.15
C LEU A 165 -2.22 12.35 -8.60
N THR A 166 -3.07 13.04 -7.85
CA THR A 166 -3.24 14.49 -8.05
C THR A 166 -2.09 15.24 -7.37
N ASP A 167 -1.76 16.45 -7.85
CA ASP A 167 -0.71 17.29 -7.25
C ASP A 167 -0.93 17.50 -5.74
N ALA A 168 -2.19 17.63 -5.31
CA ALA A 168 -2.55 17.73 -3.91
C ALA A 168 -2.24 16.44 -3.11
N GLN A 169 -2.42 15.26 -3.70
CA GLN A 169 -2.08 13.98 -3.07
C GLN A 169 -0.56 13.78 -3.03
N GLN A 170 0.16 14.17 -4.08
CA GLN A 170 1.61 14.15 -4.10
C GLN A 170 2.18 15.02 -2.97
N LEU A 171 1.76 16.29 -2.88
CA LEU A 171 2.22 17.20 -1.83
C LEU A 171 1.93 16.69 -0.42
N ARG A 172 0.77 16.06 -0.20
CA ARG A 172 0.44 15.43 1.09
C ARG A 172 1.37 14.27 1.43
N LEU A 173 1.73 13.44 0.46
CA LEU A 173 2.68 12.34 0.66
C LEU A 173 4.09 12.87 0.93
N GLU A 174 4.53 13.88 0.19
CA GLU A 174 5.83 14.53 0.41
C GLU A 174 5.91 15.15 1.81
N GLY A 175 4.91 15.94 2.20
CA GLY A 175 4.84 16.52 3.55
C GLY A 175 4.82 15.46 4.65
N PHE A 176 4.08 14.37 4.45
CA PHE A 176 4.08 13.25 5.39
C PHE A 176 5.47 12.62 5.53
N LEU A 177 6.21 12.42 4.43
CA LEU A 177 7.57 11.88 4.47
C LEU A 177 8.57 12.85 5.11
N GLU A 178 8.42 14.16 4.90
CA GLU A 178 9.24 15.20 5.51
C GLU A 178 9.04 15.28 7.03
N GLU A 179 7.81 15.11 7.52
CA GLU A 179 7.52 15.06 8.96
C GLU A 179 8.23 13.90 9.65
N GLY A 180 8.42 12.78 8.94
CA GLY A 180 9.11 11.60 9.45
C GLY A 180 8.33 10.83 10.53
N PRO A 181 8.77 9.61 10.88
CA PRO A 181 8.06 8.75 11.83
C PRO A 181 8.05 9.28 13.27
N TRP A 182 8.86 10.30 13.57
CA TRP A 182 8.94 10.91 14.90
C TRP A 182 8.25 12.28 14.96
N GLY A 183 7.61 12.71 13.87
CA GLY A 183 7.09 14.05 13.69
C GLY A 183 8.21 15.09 13.62
N ARG A 184 7.87 16.33 13.23
CA ARG A 184 8.74 17.47 13.56
C ARG A 184 8.81 17.51 15.09
N LEU A 185 9.96 17.15 15.65
CA LEU A 185 10.26 17.33 17.07
C LEU A 185 9.72 18.70 17.48
N GLN A 186 8.63 18.72 18.25
CA GLN A 186 8.11 19.97 18.81
C GLN A 186 9.30 20.60 19.55
N GLY A 187 9.73 21.77 19.09
CA GLY A 187 10.68 22.63 19.78
C GLY A 187 10.07 23.21 21.04
N GLU A 188 9.60 22.35 21.95
CA GLU A 188 9.02 22.69 23.25
C GLU A 188 9.96 22.31 24.40
N SER A 189 11.27 22.19 24.15
CA SER A 189 12.28 22.06 25.21
C SER A 189 12.99 23.38 25.56
N THR A 190 12.60 24.52 24.99
CA THR A 190 13.29 25.81 25.24
C THR A 190 12.52 26.76 26.17
N ILE A 191 11.23 26.53 26.48
CA ILE A 191 10.44 27.50 27.28
C ILE A 191 10.61 27.30 28.81
N ALA A 192 11.29 26.24 29.27
CA ALA A 192 11.48 25.97 30.70
C ALA A 192 12.75 26.59 31.33
N MET A 193 13.44 27.52 30.66
CA MET A 193 14.61 28.21 31.26
C MET A 193 14.44 29.72 31.48
N GLU A 194 13.29 30.31 31.13
CA GLU A 194 13.09 31.77 31.26
C GLU A 194 12.08 32.17 32.35
N GLN A 195 11.94 31.32 33.38
CA GLN A 195 11.36 31.72 34.67
C GLN A 195 12.17 31.10 35.81
N ALA A 196 13.32 31.71 36.10
CA ALA A 196 14.04 31.57 37.35
C ALA A 196 14.67 32.92 37.72
#